data_AF-A0A1M6D227-F1
#
_entry.id   AF-A0A1M6D227-F1
#
_cell.length_a   1.000
_cell.length_b   1.000
_cell.length_c   1.000
_cell.angle_alpha   90.00
_cell.angle_beta   90.00
_cell.angle_gamma   90.00
#
_symmetry.space_group_name_H-M   'P 1'
#
loop_
_entity.id
_entity.type
_entity.pdbx_description
1 polymer ?
#
loop_
_entity_poly.entity_id
_entity_poly.type
_entity_poly.pdbx_seq_one_letter_code
_entity_poly.pdbx_strand_id
1 'polypeptide(L)'
;MTRKGANKTRQTISEKITEAEKILEQERACLLQMITSDGIDDFASERDFLFLVEEDAKYRIKSLHLPHNLALYYLYKLCDIYGPYSEDQPELKKKYYNTDLYMET
;
A
#
# COMPACT_ATOMS: atom_id res chain seq x y z
N MET A 1 -18.76 -36.60 12.06
CA MET A 1 -18.67 -35.39 11.20
C MET A 1 -17.21 -34.97 11.12
N THR A 2 -16.53 -35.32 10.03
CA THR A 2 -15.11 -35.00 9.82
C THR A 2 -14.95 -33.55 9.40
N ARG A 3 -14.27 -32.75 10.24
CA ARG A 3 -13.86 -31.39 9.90
C ARG A 3 -12.82 -31.47 8.78
N LYS A 4 -13.23 -31.23 7.53
CA LYS A 4 -12.31 -30.93 6.44
C LYS A 4 -11.64 -29.59 6.79
N GLY A 5 -10.45 -29.65 7.37
CA GLY A 5 -9.58 -28.49 7.48
C GLY A 5 -9.31 -27.98 6.06
N ALA A 6 -9.70 -26.73 5.78
CA ALA A 6 -9.35 -26.07 4.54
C ALA A 6 -7.83 -26.04 4.45
N ASN A 7 -7.28 -26.86 3.55
CA ASN A 7 -5.85 -26.90 3.27
C ASN A 7 -5.53 -25.56 2.60
N LYS A 8 -5.05 -24.58 3.38
CA LYS A 8 -4.69 -23.25 2.89
C LYS A 8 -3.42 -23.43 2.06
N THR A 9 -3.59 -23.71 0.76
CA THR A 9 -2.48 -23.91 -0.17
C THR A 9 -1.55 -22.71 -0.07
N ARG A 10 -0.29 -22.95 0.29
CA ARG A 10 0.72 -21.90 0.44
C ARG A 10 0.95 -21.26 -0.94
N GLN A 11 0.64 -19.97 -1.07
CA GLN A 11 0.89 -19.23 -2.30
C GLN A 11 2.39 -19.27 -2.67
N THR A 12 2.65 -19.45 -3.95
CA THR A 12 3.97 -19.34 -4.57
C THR A 12 4.46 -17.89 -4.57
N ILE A 13 5.76 -17.68 -4.76
CA ILE A 13 6.34 -16.33 -4.87
C ILE A 13 5.74 -15.60 -6.08
N SER A 14 5.53 -16.30 -7.20
CA SER A 14 4.94 -15.71 -8.40
C SER A 14 3.51 -15.19 -8.15
N GLU A 15 2.68 -15.96 -7.45
CA GLU A 15 1.31 -15.55 -7.13
C GLU A 15 1.29 -14.32 -6.23
N LYS A 16 2.20 -14.26 -5.25
CA LYS A 16 2.36 -13.09 -4.37
C LYS A 16 2.83 -11.84 -5.12
N ILE A 17 3.73 -12.00 -6.09
CA ILE A 17 4.17 -10.90 -6.97
C ILE A 17 2.97 -10.37 -7.77
N THR A 18 2.20 -11.25 -8.40
CA THR A 18 0.99 -10.86 -9.13
C THR A 18 -0.03 -10.17 -8.23
N GLU A 19 -0.18 -10.62 -6.98
CA GLU A 19 -1.06 -9.99 -6.00
C GLU A 19 -0.56 -8.60 -5.58
N ALA A 20 0.75 -8.43 -5.37
CA ALA A 20 1.36 -7.14 -5.10
C ALA A 20 1.14 -6.14 -6.24
N GLU A 21 1.30 -6.58 -7.49
CA GLU A 21 1.04 -5.75 -8.68
C GLU A 21 -0.42 -5.32 -8.77
N LYS A 22 -1.37 -6.22 -8.46
CA LYS A 22 -2.79 -5.89 -8.40
C LYS A 22 -3.10 -4.86 -7.33
N ILE A 23 -2.48 -4.96 -6.15
CA ILE A 23 -2.64 -3.95 -5.09
C ILE A 23 -2.17 -2.58 -5.62
N LEU A 24 -1.00 -2.49 -6.25
CA LEU A 24 -0.51 -1.22 -6.81
C LEU A 24 -1.46 -0.63 -7.86
N GLU A 25 -2.04 -1.47 -8.72
CA GLU A 25 -2.99 -1.03 -9.75
C GLU A 25 -4.29 -0.51 -9.11
N GLN A 26 -4.81 -1.22 -8.11
CA GLN A 26 -5.99 -0.81 -7.34
C GLN A 26 -5.77 0.53 -6.63
N GLU A 27 -4.63 0.70 -5.98
CA GLU A 27 -4.30 1.95 -5.28
C GLU A 27 -4.19 3.14 -6.24
N ARG A 28 -3.61 2.95 -7.44
CA ARG A 28 -3.58 4.00 -8.47
C ARG A 28 -4.99 4.42 -8.90
N ALA A 29 -5.87 3.44 -9.12
CA ALA A 29 -7.24 3.70 -9.54
C ALA A 29 -8.05 4.38 -8.42
N CYS A 30 -7.91 3.91 -7.18
CA CYS A 30 -8.57 4.47 -6.01
C CYS A 30 -8.11 5.91 -5.76
N LEU A 31 -6.79 6.16 -5.76
CA LEU A 31 -6.23 7.49 -5.62
C LEU A 31 -6.76 8.44 -6.70
N LEU A 32 -6.79 8.01 -7.96
CA LEU A 32 -7.34 8.82 -9.05
C LEU A 32 -8.80 9.20 -8.79
N GLN A 33 -9.63 8.25 -8.33
CA GLN A 33 -11.02 8.53 -7.97
C GLN A 33 -11.12 9.54 -6.83
N MET A 34 -10.33 9.37 -5.77
CA MET A 34 -10.33 10.25 -4.60
C MET A 34 -9.92 11.69 -4.97
N ILE A 35 -8.91 11.88 -5.84
CA ILE A 35 -8.42 13.22 -6.22
C ILE A 35 -9.26 13.90 -7.30
N THR A 36 -10.01 13.13 -8.11
CA THR A 36 -10.86 13.66 -9.20
C THR A 36 -12.34 13.77 -8.82
N SER A 37 -12.73 13.24 -7.66
CA SER A 37 -14.08 13.40 -7.13
C SER A 37 -14.36 14.87 -6.86
N ASP A 38 -15.47 15.39 -7.38
CA ASP A 38 -15.88 16.81 -7.28
C ASP A 38 -16.12 17.29 -5.83
N GLY A 39 -16.03 16.41 -4.83
CA GLY A 39 -16.15 16.70 -3.39
C GLY A 39 -14.86 17.19 -2.71
N ILE A 40 -13.94 17.82 -3.45
CA ILE A 40 -12.64 18.32 -2.93
C ILE A 40 -12.83 19.33 -1.77
N ASP A 41 -13.97 20.02 -1.74
CA ASP A 41 -14.31 21.02 -0.72
C ASP A 41 -15.25 20.49 0.39
N ASP A 42 -15.59 19.19 0.38
CA ASP A 42 -16.41 18.58 1.43
C ASP A 42 -15.54 18.19 2.64
N PHE A 43 -15.92 18.66 3.83
CA PHE A 43 -15.31 18.22 5.09
C PHE A 43 -15.44 16.70 5.23
N ALA A 44 -14.34 15.99 5.55
CA ALA A 44 -14.25 14.53 5.57
C ALA A 44 -14.32 13.88 4.17
N SER A 45 -13.78 14.57 3.16
CA SER A 45 -13.58 13.98 1.84
C SER A 45 -12.65 12.76 1.93
N GLU A 46 -12.75 11.83 0.99
CA GLU A 46 -11.90 10.63 0.98
C GLU A 46 -10.41 10.97 1.04
N ARG A 47 -10.01 12.14 0.49
CA ARG A 47 -8.65 12.67 0.55
C ARG A 47 -8.15 12.92 1.98
N ASP A 48 -9.02 13.30 2.91
CA ASP A 48 -8.65 13.52 4.32
C ASP A 48 -8.17 12.22 4.98
N PHE A 49 -8.56 11.07 4.43
CA PHE A 49 -8.19 9.74 4.92
C PHE A 49 -7.09 9.07 4.10
N LEU A 50 -6.41 9.81 3.22
CA LEU A 50 -5.39 9.26 2.33
C LEU A 50 -4.28 8.50 3.07
N PHE A 51 -3.89 8.99 4.25
CA PHE A 51 -2.90 8.32 5.10
C PHE A 51 -3.37 6.95 5.60
N LEU A 52 -4.68 6.79 5.92
CA LEU A 52 -5.23 5.50 6.33
C LEU A 52 -5.26 4.51 5.17
N VAL A 53 -5.62 4.99 3.98
CA VAL A 53 -5.63 4.18 2.75
C VAL A 53 -4.22 3.70 2.42
N GLU A 54 -3.23 4.60 2.52
CA GLU A 54 -1.82 4.25 2.32
C GLU A 54 -1.34 3.20 3.34
N GLU A 55 -1.66 3.35 4.61
CA GLU A 55 -1.27 2.38 5.65
C GLU A 55 -1.92 1.00 5.46
N ASP A 56 -3.19 0.95 5.04
CA ASP A 56 -3.85 -0.30 4.68
C ASP A 56 -3.18 -0.98 3.47
N ALA A 57 -2.83 -0.22 2.44
CA ALA A 57 -2.12 -0.75 1.27
C ALA A 57 -0.74 -1.32 1.65
N LYS A 58 0.02 -0.61 2.52
CA LYS A 58 1.28 -1.11 3.07
C LYS A 58 1.08 -2.42 3.84
N TYR A 59 0.02 -2.51 4.66
CA TYR A 59 -0.31 -3.73 5.38
C TYR A 59 -0.62 -4.90 4.43
N ARG A 60 -1.42 -4.67 3.39
CA ARG A 60 -1.73 -5.69 2.36
C ARG A 60 -0.47 -6.21 1.68
N ILE A 61 0.46 -5.34 1.26
CA ILE A 61 1.74 -5.76 0.68
C ILE A 61 2.58 -6.58 1.67
N LYS A 62 2.69 -6.13 2.94
CA LYS A 62 3.44 -6.86 3.99
C LYS A 62 2.84 -8.24 4.26
N SER A 63 1.51 -8.36 4.22
CA SER A 63 0.80 -9.62 4.45
C SER A 63 1.09 -10.70 3.40
N LEU A 64 1.65 -10.33 2.24
CA LEU A 64 2.08 -11.28 1.23
C LEU A 64 3.33 -12.05 1.64
N HIS A 65 4.07 -11.61 2.67
CA HIS A 65 5.31 -12.23 3.13
C HIS A 65 6.28 -12.51 1.96
N LEU A 66 6.52 -11.47 1.15
CA LEU A 66 7.50 -11.49 0.08
C LEU A 66 8.94 -11.50 0.64
N PRO A 67 9.93 -11.98 -0.13
CA PRO A 67 11.33 -11.73 0.18
C PRO A 67 11.57 -10.24 0.44
N HIS A 68 12.41 -9.92 1.42
CA HIS A 68 12.58 -8.56 1.94
C HIS A 68 12.85 -7.51 0.84
N ASN A 69 13.76 -7.81 -0.10
CA ASN A 69 14.07 -6.93 -1.23
C ASN A 69 12.85 -6.64 -2.13
N LEU A 70 12.00 -7.64 -2.37
CA LEU A 70 10.78 -7.48 -3.15
C LEU A 70 9.72 -6.72 -2.35
N ALA A 71 9.54 -7.03 -1.06
CA ALA A 71 8.64 -6.28 -0.20
C ALA A 71 9.00 -4.79 -0.18
N LEU A 72 10.29 -4.46 -0.01
CA LEU A 72 10.78 -3.09 -0.08
C LEU A 72 10.48 -2.44 -1.43
N TYR A 73 10.74 -3.14 -2.53
CA TYR A 73 10.45 -2.64 -3.87
C TYR A 73 8.96 -2.22 -4.00
N TYR A 74 8.02 -3.07 -3.58
CA TYR A 74 6.58 -2.76 -3.68
C TYR A 74 6.15 -1.67 -2.70
N LEU A 75 6.73 -1.61 -1.50
CA LEU A 75 6.47 -0.52 -0.56
C LEU A 75 6.94 0.82 -1.13
N TYR A 76 8.13 0.88 -1.74
CA TYR A 76 8.59 2.09 -2.43
C TYR A 76 7.66 2.50 -3.57
N LYS A 77 7.10 1.53 -4.31
CA LYS A 77 6.11 1.83 -5.35
C LYS A 77 4.80 2.39 -4.80
N LEU A 78 4.35 1.97 -3.62
CA LEU A 78 3.23 2.62 -2.94
C LEU A 78 3.58 4.06 -2.56
N CYS A 79 4.78 4.30 -2.04
CA CYS A 79 5.23 5.66 -1.75
C CYS A 79 5.27 6.54 -3.00
N ASP A 80 5.68 6.01 -4.16
CA ASP A 80 5.63 6.75 -5.43
C ASP A 80 4.19 7.14 -5.83
N ILE A 81 3.19 6.33 -5.44
CA ILE A 81 1.76 6.56 -5.74
C ILE A 81 1.20 7.66 -4.83
N TYR A 82 1.35 7.53 -3.51
CA TYR A 82 0.76 8.46 -2.53
C TYR A 82 1.62 9.69 -2.23
N GLY A 83 2.93 9.56 -2.38
CA GLY A 83 3.92 10.58 -2.04
C GLY A 83 3.60 11.97 -2.61
N PRO A 84 3.21 12.11 -3.88
CA PRO A 84 2.82 13.41 -4.44
C PRO A 84 1.61 14.07 -3.77
N TYR A 85 0.73 13.29 -3.13
CA TYR A 85 -0.56 13.71 -2.59
C TYR A 85 -0.61 13.75 -1.06
N SER A 86 0.37 13.18 -0.37
CA SER A 86 0.56 13.39 1.07
C SER A 86 0.84 14.86 1.35
N GLU A 87 0.02 15.47 2.21
CA GLU A 87 0.05 16.90 2.52
C GLU A 87 1.29 17.32 3.33
N ASP A 88 2.09 16.36 3.80
CA ASP A 88 3.30 16.63 4.57
C ASP A 88 4.59 16.63 3.72
N GLN A 89 5.06 17.86 3.47
CA GLN A 89 6.46 18.29 3.31
C GLN A 89 7.33 17.62 2.22
N PRO A 90 7.47 18.24 1.02
CA PRO A 90 8.28 17.69 -0.07
C PRO A 90 9.77 17.46 0.26
N GLU A 91 10.34 18.15 1.24
CA GLU A 91 11.78 18.04 1.58
C GLU A 91 12.11 16.91 2.58
N LEU A 92 11.12 16.43 3.35
CA LEU A 92 11.27 15.27 4.24
C LEU A 92 10.91 13.93 3.57
N LYS A 93 10.36 13.93 2.35
CA LYS A 93 9.86 12.74 1.64
C LYS A 93 10.92 11.68 1.35
N LYS A 94 12.20 12.03 1.28
CA LYS A 94 13.30 11.04 1.20
C LYS A 94 13.73 10.49 2.57
N LYS A 95 13.42 11.16 3.67
CA LYS A 95 13.78 10.73 5.03
C LYS A 95 12.65 9.99 5.73
N TYR A 96 11.37 10.32 5.53
CA TYR A 96 10.26 9.59 6.16
C TYR A 96 10.32 8.06 5.94
N TYR A 97 10.81 7.60 4.79
CA TYR A 97 10.98 6.18 4.49
C TYR A 97 12.36 5.60 4.77
N ASN A 98 13.41 6.42 4.90
CA ASN A 98 14.73 5.96 5.36
C ASN A 98 14.82 5.90 6.90
N THR A 99 13.97 6.64 7.60
CA THR A 99 13.85 6.65 9.08
C THR A 99 12.57 5.98 9.56
N ASP A 100 11.79 5.39 8.66
CA ASP A 100 10.68 4.54 9.07
C ASP A 100 11.29 3.39 9.87
N LEU A 101 10.84 3.22 11.11
CA LEU A 101 11.25 2.21 12.10
C LEU A 101 11.21 0.76 11.56
N TYR A 102 10.76 0.59 10.31
CA TYR A 102 10.47 -0.65 9.61
C TYR A 102 11.45 -0.97 8.47
N MET A 103 12.45 -0.11 8.23
CA MET A 103 13.57 -0.37 7.31
C MET A 103 14.88 -0.72 8.04
N GLU A 104 14.91 -0.58 9.37
CA GLU A 104 16.05 -0.97 10.22
C GLU A 104 15.86 -2.37 10.82
N THR A 105 15.87 -3.41 9.99
CA THR A 105 16.21 -4.79 10.40
C THR A 105 16.71 -5.61 9.22
#